data_AF-A0A6J6CZ32-F1
#
_entry.id   AF-A0A6J6CZ32-F1
#
_cell.length_a   1.000
_cell.length_b   1.000
_cell.length_c   1.000
_cell.angle_alpha   90.00
_cell.angle_beta   90.00
_cell.angle_gamma   90.00
#
_symmetry.space_group_name_H-M   'P 1'
#
loop_
_entity.id
_entity.type
_entity.pdbx_description
1 polymer ?
#
loop_
_entity_poly.entity_id
_entity_poly.type
_entity_poly.pdbx_seq_one_letter_code
_entity_poly.pdbx_strand_id
1 'polypeptide(L)'
;MTVRRLAGRLEKQLRERNWAWTASATGLDGAGSMGLSEMVAAVERLASSGTPSSELASHPGLPDDPERVRYRWNYMWDVEYEALCSETIRVAIDELGFRLGTFADLPRAGL
;
A
#
# COMPACT_ATOMS: atom_id res chain seq x y z
N MET A 1 17.87 11.11 -8.67
CA MET A 1 18.86 10.00 -8.60
C MET A 1 19.19 9.55 -7.17
N THR A 2 19.16 10.42 -6.15
CA THR A 2 19.49 10.06 -4.74
C THR A 2 18.58 9.00 -4.13
N VAL A 3 17.26 9.09 -4.35
CA VAL A 3 16.28 8.15 -3.77
C VAL A 3 16.53 6.71 -4.23
N ARG A 4 16.74 6.47 -5.54
CA ARG A 4 17.06 5.14 -6.08
C ARG A 4 18.36 4.56 -5.49
N ARG A 5 19.37 5.40 -5.26
CA ARG A 5 20.63 4.98 -4.62
C ARG A 5 20.43 4.57 -3.17
N LEU A 6 19.64 5.32 -2.42
CA LEU A 6 19.32 4.99 -1.02
C LEU A 6 18.48 3.72 -0.92
N ALA A 7 17.50 3.54 -1.82
CA ALA A 7 16.70 2.32 -1.92
C ALA A 7 17.57 1.10 -2.19
N GLY A 8 18.45 1.14 -3.20
CA GLY A 8 19.36 0.02 -3.49
C GLY A 8 20.33 -0.30 -2.35
N ARG A 9 20.77 0.72 -1.59
CA ARG A 9 21.59 0.49 -0.39
C ARG A 9 20.79 -0.22 0.71
N LEU A 10 19.54 0.19 0.92
CA LEU A 10 18.65 -0.44 1.90
C LEU A 10 18.36 -1.89 1.50
N GLU A 11 18.01 -2.15 0.24
CA GLU A 11 17.78 -3.51 -0.26
C GLU A 11 18.98 -4.43 -0.03
N LYS A 12 20.21 -3.94 -0.28
CA LYS A 12 21.42 -4.70 0.03
C LYS A 12 21.51 -5.04 1.53
N GLN A 13 21.25 -4.07 2.40
CA GLN A 13 21.28 -4.26 3.85
C GLN A 13 20.20 -5.23 4.35
N LEU A 14 19.02 -5.23 3.73
CA LEU A 14 17.92 -6.15 4.03
C LEU A 14 18.26 -7.58 3.62
N ARG A 15 18.86 -7.76 2.43
CA ARG A 15 19.38 -9.06 1.97
C ARG A 15 20.45 -9.62 2.89
N GLU A 16 21.44 -8.81 3.27
CA GLU A 16 22.49 -9.21 4.21
C GLU A 16 21.95 -9.65 5.58
N ARG A 17 20.77 -9.17 5.96
CA ARG A 17 20.09 -9.48 7.23
C ARG A 17 19.03 -10.57 7.11
N ASN A 18 18.76 -11.09 5.91
CA ASN A 18 17.66 -12.00 5.62
C ASN A 18 16.30 -11.47 6.11
N TRP A 19 16.07 -10.16 6.00
CA TRP A 19 14.79 -9.55 6.34
C TRP A 19 13.84 -9.62 5.15
N ALA A 20 12.54 -9.71 5.44
CA ALA A 20 11.49 -9.65 4.43
C ALA A 20 11.05 -8.19 4.22
N TRP A 21 10.68 -7.83 2.99
CA TRP A 21 10.14 -6.51 2.64
C TRP A 21 9.21 -6.59 1.40
N THR A 22 8.44 -5.53 1.18
CA THR A 22 7.58 -5.36 0.01
C THR A 22 8.40 -4.84 -1.17
N ALA A 23 8.36 -5.53 -2.31
CA ALA A 23 9.21 -5.22 -3.45
C ALA A 23 8.76 -3.98 -4.24
N SER A 24 7.49 -3.62 -4.14
CA SER A 24 6.98 -2.31 -4.56
C SER A 24 6.05 -1.72 -3.50
N ALA A 25 5.93 -0.40 -3.49
CA ALA A 25 5.02 0.31 -2.61
C ALA A 25 4.51 1.60 -3.29
N THR A 26 3.27 1.96 -3.00
CA THR A 26 2.67 3.24 -3.38
C THR A 26 1.68 3.70 -2.30
N GLY A 27 1.05 4.85 -2.51
CA GLY A 27 0.01 5.39 -1.64
C GLY A 27 0.52 6.38 -0.60
N LEU A 28 1.83 6.45 -0.32
CA LEU A 28 2.37 7.36 0.70
C LEU A 28 2.00 8.84 0.46
N ASP A 29 2.03 9.28 -0.80
CA ASP A 29 1.69 10.67 -1.17
C ASP A 29 0.19 10.95 -1.18
N GLY A 30 -0.64 9.91 -1.36
CA GLY A 30 -2.10 10.02 -1.51
C GLY A 30 -2.90 9.57 -0.29
N ALA A 31 -2.28 8.84 0.65
CA ALA A 31 -2.95 8.21 1.77
C ALA A 31 -3.66 9.24 2.64
N GLY A 32 -4.93 8.98 2.95
CA GLY A 32 -5.83 9.94 3.58
C GLY A 32 -6.56 10.84 2.59
N SER A 33 -6.37 10.65 1.28
CA SER A 33 -7.10 11.39 0.23
C SER A 33 -7.47 10.53 -0.98
N MET A 34 -7.25 9.21 -0.93
CA MET A 34 -7.60 8.32 -2.03
C MET A 34 -9.08 7.96 -2.00
N GLY A 35 -9.81 8.36 -3.03
CA GLY A 35 -11.11 7.81 -3.35
C GLY A 35 -11.00 6.53 -4.16
N LEU A 36 -12.15 6.01 -4.59
CA LEU A 36 -12.23 4.74 -5.31
C LEU A 36 -11.36 4.73 -6.57
N SER A 37 -11.45 5.77 -7.40
CA SER A 37 -10.68 5.89 -8.64
C SER A 37 -9.17 5.93 -8.41
N GLU A 38 -8.73 6.70 -7.42
CA GLU A 38 -7.32 6.83 -7.06
C GLU A 38 -6.77 5.49 -6.55
N MET A 39 -7.59 4.78 -5.77
CA MET A 39 -7.22 3.49 -5.21
C MET A 39 -7.15 2.39 -6.27
N VAL A 40 -8.09 2.33 -7.22
CA VAL A 40 -7.99 1.44 -8.40
C VAL A 40 -6.69 1.72 -9.17
N ALA A 41 -6.43 2.98 -9.49
CA ALA A 41 -5.22 3.38 -10.22
C ALA A 41 -3.92 3.04 -9.44
N ALA A 42 -3.97 3.06 -8.11
CA ALA A 42 -2.86 2.65 -7.26
C ALA A 42 -2.62 1.13 -7.35
N VAL A 43 -3.67 0.32 -7.30
CA VAL A 43 -3.58 -1.16 -7.46
C VAL A 43 -3.07 -1.52 -8.86
N GLU A 44 -3.58 -0.88 -9.92
CA GLU A 44 -3.09 -1.08 -11.30
C GLU A 44 -1.59 -0.72 -11.44
N ARG A 45 -1.16 0.39 -10.82
CA ARG A 45 0.24 0.78 -10.81
C ARG A 45 1.12 -0.27 -10.12
N LEU A 46 0.67 -0.81 -8.99
CA LEU A 46 1.36 -1.90 -8.31
C LEU A 46 1.43 -3.15 -9.19
N ALA A 47 0.34 -3.52 -9.87
CA ALA A 47 0.31 -4.68 -10.77
C ALA A 47 1.32 -4.51 -11.92
N SER A 48 1.37 -3.32 -12.54
CA SER A 48 2.30 -3.02 -13.63
C SER A 48 3.78 -3.10 -13.26
N SER A 49 4.13 -3.08 -11.97
CA SER A 49 5.51 -3.21 -11.51
C SER A 49 6.08 -4.62 -11.71
N GLY A 50 5.21 -5.64 -11.82
CA GLY A 50 5.61 -7.05 -11.94
C GLY A 50 6.36 -7.60 -10.73
N THR A 51 6.33 -6.91 -9.59
CA THR A 51 7.04 -7.35 -8.38
C THR A 51 6.27 -8.44 -7.63
N PRO A 52 6.96 -9.37 -6.95
CA PRO A 52 6.31 -10.50 -6.27
C PRO A 52 5.53 -10.10 -5.00
N SER A 53 5.76 -8.90 -4.47
CA SER A 53 5.06 -8.36 -3.31
C SER A 53 4.91 -6.85 -3.45
N SER A 54 3.74 -6.34 -3.08
CA SER A 54 3.36 -4.94 -3.27
C SER A 54 2.65 -4.41 -2.04
N GLU A 55 2.85 -3.14 -1.72
CA GLU A 55 2.22 -2.44 -0.59
C GLU A 55 1.44 -1.22 -1.06
N LEU A 56 0.21 -1.08 -0.56
CA LEU A 56 -0.59 0.13 -0.72
C LEU A 56 -0.81 0.75 0.67
N ALA A 57 -0.18 1.89 0.91
CA ALA A 57 -0.42 2.67 2.13
C ALA A 57 -1.75 3.43 2.02
N SER A 58 -2.53 3.44 3.09
CA SER A 58 -3.81 4.17 3.23
C SER A 58 -4.03 4.59 4.69
N HIS A 59 -4.92 5.55 4.91
CA HIS A 59 -5.38 6.03 6.21
C HIS A 59 -6.92 6.02 6.29
N PRO A 60 -7.59 4.86 6.18
CA PRO A 60 -9.03 4.79 6.34
C PRO A 60 -9.45 5.14 7.76
N GLY A 61 -10.67 5.66 7.90
CA GLY A 61 -11.29 5.87 9.20
C GLY A 61 -12.80 5.85 9.10
N LEU A 62 -13.47 5.42 10.17
CA LEU A 62 -14.92 5.38 10.20
C LEU A 62 -15.48 6.81 10.19
N PRO A 63 -16.60 7.05 9.48
CA PRO A 63 -17.20 8.39 9.38
C PRO A 63 -17.56 8.99 10.75
N ASP A 64 -18.01 8.15 11.68
CA ASP A 64 -18.49 8.55 13.01
C ASP A 64 -17.47 8.35 14.13
N ASP A 65 -16.16 8.29 13.83
CA ASP A 65 -15.12 8.16 14.86
C ASP A 65 -14.96 9.47 15.66
N PRO A 66 -15.34 9.52 16.96
CA PRO A 66 -15.22 10.72 17.77
C PRO A 66 -13.75 11.11 18.05
N GLU A 67 -12.81 10.16 17.97
CA GLU A 67 -11.38 10.42 18.20
C GLU A 67 -10.73 11.12 16.99
N ARG A 68 -11.39 11.15 15.82
CA ARG A 68 -10.92 11.82 14.60
C ARG A 68 -10.60 13.30 14.85
N VAL A 69 -11.30 13.95 15.79
CA VAL A 69 -11.10 15.37 16.16
C VAL A 69 -9.70 15.69 16.65
N ARG A 70 -8.94 14.67 17.10
CA ARG A 70 -7.57 14.81 17.59
C ARG A 70 -6.56 15.00 16.45
N TYR A 71 -6.92 14.62 15.23
CA TYR A 71 -6.05 14.66 14.06
C TYR A 71 -6.45 15.80 13.13
N ARG A 72 -5.54 16.76 12.90
CA ARG A 72 -5.75 17.89 11.98
C ARG A 72 -5.09 17.67 10.63
N TRP A 73 -5.26 16.47 10.06
CA TRP A 73 -4.56 16.05 8.84
C TRP A 73 -5.29 16.40 7.54
N ASN A 74 -6.53 16.91 7.64
CA ASN A 74 -7.37 17.23 6.48
C ASN A 74 -7.60 16.02 5.56
N TYR A 75 -7.68 14.82 6.15
CA TYR A 75 -7.88 13.58 5.42
C TYR A 75 -9.37 13.31 5.17
N MET A 76 -9.63 12.64 4.05
CA MET A 76 -10.90 12.07 3.63
C MET A 76 -11.00 10.61 4.11
N TRP A 77 -10.84 10.41 5.43
CA TRP A 77 -10.76 9.10 6.08
C TRP A 77 -11.91 8.16 5.71
N ASP A 78 -13.14 8.69 5.70
CA ASP A 78 -14.38 7.98 5.39
C ASP A 78 -14.44 7.55 3.93
N VAL A 79 -14.04 8.43 3.01
CA VAL A 79 -13.98 8.13 1.58
C VAL A 79 -12.96 7.03 1.29
N GLU A 80 -11.80 7.07 1.95
CA GLU A 80 -10.76 6.05 1.78
C GLU A 80 -11.17 4.70 2.41
N TYR A 81 -11.90 4.73 3.53
CA TYR A 81 -12.52 3.55 4.12
C TYR A 81 -13.54 2.92 3.16
N GLU A 82 -14.47 3.72 2.62
CA GLU A 82 -15.47 3.25 1.65
C GLU A 82 -14.83 2.66 0.39
N ALA A 83 -13.75 3.28 -0.11
CA ALA A 83 -12.99 2.76 -1.25
C ALA A 83 -12.41 1.37 -0.95
N LEU A 84 -11.72 1.20 0.19
CA LEU A 84 -11.13 -0.10 0.58
C LEU A 84 -12.18 -1.20 0.77
N CYS A 85 -13.38 -0.83 1.24
CA CYS A 85 -14.47 -1.78 1.44
C CYS A 85 -15.29 -2.07 0.17
N SER A 86 -15.01 -1.38 -0.94
CA SER A 86 -15.80 -1.51 -2.17
C SER A 86 -15.60 -2.87 -2.86
N GLU A 87 -16.67 -3.35 -3.51
CA GLU A 87 -16.61 -4.50 -4.41
C GLU A 87 -15.60 -4.29 -5.54
N THR A 88 -15.57 -3.07 -6.08
CA THR A 88 -14.68 -2.70 -7.19
C THR A 88 -13.21 -2.90 -6.85
N ILE A 89 -12.76 -2.52 -5.65
CA ILE A 89 -11.37 -2.75 -5.23
C ILE A 89 -11.07 -4.25 -5.10
N ARG A 90 -12.00 -5.02 -4.53
CA ARG A 90 -11.83 -6.47 -4.41
C ARG A 90 -11.74 -7.16 -5.76
N VAL A 91 -12.63 -6.82 -6.70
CA VAL A 91 -12.56 -7.30 -8.09
C VAL A 91 -11.25 -6.91 -8.75
N ALA A 92 -10.80 -5.66 -8.60
CA ALA A 92 -9.53 -5.22 -9.18
C ALA A 92 -8.32 -5.99 -8.62
N ILE A 93 -8.30 -6.25 -7.31
CA ILE A 93 -7.26 -7.09 -6.68
C ILE A 93 -7.24 -8.49 -7.29
N ASP A 94 -8.41 -9.12 -7.41
CA ASP A 94 -8.54 -10.49 -7.92
C ASP A 94 -8.19 -10.58 -9.42
N GLU A 95 -8.69 -9.68 -10.25
CA GLU A 95 -8.43 -9.64 -11.70
C GLU A 95 -6.97 -9.35 -12.04
N LEU A 96 -6.30 -8.53 -11.21
CA LEU A 96 -4.87 -8.24 -11.33
C LEU A 96 -3.99 -9.33 -10.71
N GLY A 97 -4.58 -10.41 -10.20
CA GLY A 97 -3.88 -11.60 -9.71
C GLY A 97 -3.20 -11.40 -8.36
N PHE A 98 -3.61 -10.39 -7.59
CA PHE A 98 -3.11 -10.21 -6.24
C PHE A 98 -3.80 -11.15 -5.26
N ARG A 99 -3.08 -11.51 -4.20
CA ARG A 99 -3.65 -12.06 -2.97
C ARG A 99 -3.35 -11.09 -1.84
N LEU A 100 -4.37 -10.73 -1.06
CA LEU A 100 -4.16 -9.98 0.17
C LEU A 100 -3.46 -10.85 1.22
N GLY A 101 -2.47 -10.26 1.89
CA GLY A 101 -1.66 -10.93 2.90
C GLY A 101 -1.18 -9.94 3.96
N THR A 102 -0.35 -10.46 4.85
CA THR A 102 0.31 -9.72 5.92
C THR A 102 1.82 -9.72 5.70
N PHE A 103 2.57 -8.93 6.48
CA PHE A 103 4.03 -8.98 6.45
C PHE A 103 4.61 -10.39 6.77
N ALA A 104 3.83 -11.28 7.39
CA ALA A 104 4.24 -12.67 7.64
C ALA A 104 4.22 -13.55 6.37
N ASP A 105 3.49 -13.14 5.33
CA ASP A 105 3.40 -13.85 4.04
C ASP A 105 4.57 -13.53 3.10
N LEU A 106 5.39 -12.53 3.44
CA LEU A 106 6.49 -12.12 2.59
C LEU A 106 7.60 -13.18 2.58
N PRO A 107 8.17 -13.50 1.40
CA PRO A 107 9.34 -14.36 1.34
C PRO A 107 10.50 -13.68 2.07
N ARG A 108 11.20 -14.44 2.92
CA ARG A 108 12.48 -13.97 3.47
C ARG A 108 13.48 -13.86 2.33
N ALA A 109 14.19 -12.75 2.25
CA ALA A 109 15.22 -12.62 1.24
C ALA A 109 16.36 -13.59 1.48
N GLY A 110 16.76 -14.31 0.43
CA GLY A 110 17.86 -15.26 0.47
C GLY A 110 17.46 -16.71 0.76
N LEU A 111 16.16 -17.03 0.81
CA LEU A 111 15.63 -18.39 0.76
C LEU A 111 14.94 -18.66 -0.58
#